data_AF-A0A094EDE1-F1
#
_entry.id   AF-A0A094EDE1-F1
#
_cell.length_a   1.000
_cell.length_b   1.000
_cell.length_c   1.000
_cell.angle_alpha   90.00
_cell.angle_beta   90.00
_cell.angle_gamma   90.00
#
_symmetry.space_group_name_H-M   'P 1'
#
loop_
_entity.id
_entity.type
_entity.pdbx_description
1 polymer ?
#
loop_
_entity_poly.entity_id
_entity_poly.type
_entity_poly.pdbx_seq_one_letter_code
_entity_poly.pdbx_strand_id
1 'polypeptide(L)'
;MDTQGRKKVLDGYDNIDLDGLQDEMCDLLGLKCQFIIDTRKRPFGASECVIVVLEDEKGLKWAVRFPLQFRAFPEHVMVTVRREAELRLAIEKAGIQGIMRMMAFSATFDNPVRFPFIVFEWAEGTQLRWTESFPAVSQRDKVHRKYSHFIYHNPINRKIKRAENNKLPGATISECLDQQSLIAEYLIPDLDNSPCVLVHGDLTAENVTVDEEFNVKAIINLGFAEIIPLQFSACFPDFLTYDFESEHEPVEVEYGGGSDGPLFYLRCVEEFSRGDPMLEAYYKLLAAEDAIKRYWWFVAATKLKVHRAMAACSWLRTGPASKPQSL
;
A
#
# COMPACT_ATOMS: atom_id res chain seq x y z
N MET A 1 7.71 24.62 -8.77
CA MET A 1 8.14 24.06 -7.47
C MET A 1 9.42 24.79 -7.11
N ASP A 2 9.55 25.38 -5.92
CA ASP A 2 10.77 26.11 -5.56
C ASP A 2 11.92 25.17 -5.16
N THR A 3 13.08 25.74 -4.83
CA THR A 3 14.29 25.01 -4.41
C THR A 3 14.10 24.17 -3.15
N GLN A 4 12.99 24.34 -2.43
CA GLN A 4 12.59 23.60 -1.24
C GLN A 4 11.43 22.63 -1.52
N GLY A 5 11.07 22.41 -2.79
CA GLY A 5 10.00 21.48 -3.17
C GLY A 5 8.58 22.03 -3.04
N ARG A 6 8.39 23.34 -2.80
CA ARG A 6 7.06 23.91 -2.52
C ARG A 6 6.23 24.09 -3.79
N LYS A 7 4.97 23.67 -3.76
CA LYS A 7 3.96 23.97 -4.80
C LYS A 7 3.27 25.30 -4.51
N LYS A 8 2.54 25.84 -5.51
CA LYS A 8 1.71 27.05 -5.36
C LYS A 8 0.72 26.82 -4.20
N VAL A 9 0.57 27.81 -3.33
CA VAL A 9 -0.35 27.74 -2.17
C VAL A 9 -1.76 27.48 -2.69
N LEU A 10 -2.44 26.51 -2.09
CA LEU A 10 -3.83 26.22 -2.41
C LEU A 10 -4.72 27.36 -1.90
N ASP A 11 -5.74 27.73 -2.68
CA ASP A 11 -6.76 28.67 -2.22
C ASP A 11 -7.35 28.22 -0.89
N GLY A 12 -7.61 29.16 0.02
CA GLY A 12 -8.19 28.90 1.35
C GLY A 12 -7.18 28.78 2.50
N TYR A 13 -5.88 28.85 2.22
CA TYR A 13 -4.86 28.99 3.28
C TYR A 13 -5.06 30.26 4.12
N ASP A 14 -5.52 31.35 3.49
CA ASP A 14 -5.78 32.63 4.14
C ASP A 14 -6.91 32.57 5.18
N ASN A 15 -7.70 31.48 5.22
CA ASN A 15 -8.75 31.26 6.21
C ASN A 15 -8.24 30.60 7.51
N ILE A 16 -6.96 30.25 7.58
CA ILE A 16 -6.35 29.58 8.73
C ILE A 16 -5.73 30.64 9.64
N ASP A 17 -6.12 30.65 10.92
CA ASP A 17 -5.57 31.57 11.90
C ASP A 17 -4.23 31.05 12.45
N LEU A 18 -3.14 31.44 11.79
CA LEU A 18 -1.79 31.00 12.15
C LEU A 18 -1.26 31.60 13.46
N ASP A 19 -1.86 32.69 13.96
CA ASP A 19 -1.52 33.21 15.28
C ASP A 19 -2.12 32.30 16.35
N GLY A 20 -3.38 31.90 16.17
CA GLY A 20 -4.03 30.89 17.01
C GLY A 20 -3.30 29.54 17.02
N LEU A 21 -2.55 29.19 15.96
CA LEU A 21 -1.78 27.95 15.94
C LEU A 21 -0.68 27.90 17.01
N GLN A 22 -0.02 29.01 17.31
CA GLN A 22 1.03 29.01 18.34
C GLN A 22 0.44 28.81 19.73
N ASP A 23 -0.71 29.43 20.00
CA ASP A 23 -1.47 29.27 21.24
C ASP A 23 -1.94 27.82 21.38
N GLU A 24 -2.53 27.26 20.32
CA GLU A 24 -3.03 25.88 20.32
C GLU A 24 -1.89 24.84 20.47
N MET A 25 -0.71 25.10 19.90
CA MET A 25 0.48 24.25 20.12
C MET A 25 0.95 24.31 21.59
N CYS A 26 0.84 25.47 22.23
CA CYS A 26 1.12 25.62 23.65
C CYS A 26 0.12 24.84 24.50
N ASP A 27 -1.17 24.88 24.16
CA ASP A 27 -2.23 24.20 24.91
C ASP A 27 -2.19 22.68 24.73
N LEU A 28 -2.04 22.19 23.49
CA LEU A 28 -2.06 20.76 23.18
C LEU A 28 -0.78 20.02 23.62
N LEU A 29 0.37 20.67 23.49
CA LEU A 29 1.67 20.02 23.67
C LEU A 29 2.51 20.63 24.80
N GLY A 30 2.09 21.75 25.39
CA GLY A 30 2.90 22.50 26.37
C GLY A 30 4.12 23.17 25.72
N LEU A 31 4.08 23.42 24.41
CA LEU A 31 5.23 23.89 23.64
C LEU A 31 5.03 25.33 23.16
N LYS A 32 5.99 26.19 23.50
CA LYS A 32 6.13 27.47 22.82
C LYS A 32 6.89 27.24 21.52
N CYS A 33 6.28 27.64 20.41
CA CYS A 33 6.79 27.37 19.09
C CYS A 33 6.83 28.64 18.23
N GLN A 34 7.76 28.68 17.28
CA GLN A 34 7.87 29.74 16.28
C GLN A 34 7.88 29.13 14.87
N PHE A 35 7.30 29.84 13.89
CA PHE A 35 7.35 29.41 12.50
C PHE A 35 8.78 29.48 11.97
N ILE A 36 9.21 28.42 11.28
CA ILE A 36 10.52 28.35 10.66
C ILE A 36 10.42 28.19 9.14
N ILE A 37 11.56 28.40 8.47
CA ILE A 37 11.74 28.22 7.02
C ILE A 37 10.73 29.04 6.19
N ASP A 38 10.28 30.19 6.71
CA ASP A 38 9.27 31.07 6.10
C ASP A 38 7.93 30.36 5.78
N THR A 39 7.63 29.26 6.48
CA THR A 39 6.42 28.45 6.19
C THR A 39 5.12 29.15 6.55
N ARG A 40 5.17 30.17 7.42
CA ARG A 40 4.02 31.04 7.71
C ARG A 40 3.50 31.72 6.44
N LYS A 41 4.41 32.29 5.64
CA LYS A 41 4.05 32.99 4.38
C LYS A 41 4.02 32.05 3.19
N ARG A 42 4.86 31.02 3.20
CA ARG A 42 5.09 30.10 2.09
C ARG A 42 5.02 28.65 2.57
N PRO A 43 3.81 28.16 2.90
CA PRO A 43 3.63 26.78 3.36
C PRO A 43 4.02 25.77 2.27
N PHE A 44 4.29 24.53 2.67
CA PHE A 44 4.44 23.44 1.72
C PHE A 44 3.05 23.04 1.20
N GLY A 45 2.78 23.29 -0.08
CA GLY A 45 1.55 22.84 -0.73
C GLY A 45 1.65 21.40 -1.27
N ALA A 46 0.71 20.56 -0.90
CA ALA A 46 0.37 19.33 -1.62
C ALA A 46 -0.93 19.54 -2.43
N SER A 47 -1.39 18.55 -3.20
CA SER A 47 -2.65 18.64 -3.95
C SER A 47 -3.88 18.80 -3.05
N GLU A 48 -3.79 18.33 -1.80
CA GLU A 48 -4.94 18.16 -0.90
C GLU A 48 -4.74 18.83 0.47
N CYS A 49 -3.55 19.35 0.75
CA CYS A 49 -3.23 19.97 2.04
C CYS A 49 -2.16 21.04 1.91
N VAL A 50 -2.04 21.82 2.98
CA VAL A 50 -0.90 22.70 3.23
C VAL A 50 -0.23 22.29 4.53
N ILE A 51 1.09 22.45 4.59
CA ILE A 51 1.90 22.12 5.76
C ILE A 51 2.73 23.34 6.15
N VAL A 52 2.64 23.71 7.43
CA VAL A 52 3.54 24.69 8.06
C VAL A 52 4.48 23.98 9.02
N VAL A 53 5.61 24.61 9.31
CA VAL A 53 6.63 24.02 10.19
C VAL A 53 6.94 24.99 11.30
N LEU A 54 6.87 24.49 12.53
CA LEU A 54 7.25 25.22 13.73
C LEU A 54 8.47 24.58 14.38
N GLU A 55 9.18 25.38 15.16
CA GLU A 55 10.30 24.95 16.00
C GLU A 55 10.02 25.37 17.45
N ASP A 56 10.26 24.48 18.41
CA ASP A 56 10.12 24.78 19.84
C ASP A 56 11.38 25.42 20.43
N GLU A 57 11.30 25.82 21.71
CA GLU A 57 12.42 26.41 22.45
C GLU A 57 13.65 25.50 22.57
N LYS A 58 13.50 24.19 22.32
CA LYS A 58 14.58 23.19 22.35
C LYS A 58 15.17 22.91 20.96
N GLY A 59 14.66 23.57 19.92
CA GLY A 59 15.08 23.34 18.54
C GLY A 59 14.45 22.09 17.90
N LEU A 60 13.43 21.49 18.51
CA LEU A 60 12.67 20.41 17.89
C LEU A 60 11.65 20.99 16.93
N LYS A 61 11.48 20.32 15.78
CA LYS A 61 10.62 20.78 14.70
C LYS A 61 9.34 19.96 14.62
N TRP A 62 8.26 20.63 14.23
CA TRP A 62 6.92 20.08 14.15
C TRP A 62 6.28 20.46 12.81
N ALA A 63 5.72 19.47 12.11
CA ALA A 63 4.92 19.72 10.91
C ALA A 63 3.44 19.76 11.27
N VAL A 64 2.75 20.84 10.91
CA VAL A 64 1.30 20.97 11.08
C VAL A 64 0.64 20.93 9.71
N ARG A 65 -0.23 19.93 9.50
CA ARG A 65 -0.94 19.68 8.25
C ARG A 65 -2.39 20.12 8.35
N PHE A 66 -2.83 20.89 7.34
CA PHE A 66 -4.21 21.31 7.15
C PHE A 66 -4.80 20.71 5.87
N PRO A 67 -5.81 19.83 5.95
CA PRO A 67 -6.44 19.24 4.77
C PRO A 67 -7.40 20.23 4.11
N LEU A 68 -7.03 20.74 2.93
CA LEU A 68 -7.77 21.75 2.18
C LEU A 68 -8.66 21.18 1.06
N GLN A 69 -8.55 19.88 0.76
CA GLN A 69 -9.25 19.20 -0.34
C GLN A 69 -10.78 19.36 -0.29
N PHE A 70 -11.35 19.39 0.92
CA PHE A 70 -12.80 19.49 1.13
C PHE A 70 -13.19 20.73 1.92
N ARG A 71 -12.40 21.81 1.85
CA ARG A 71 -12.65 23.03 2.64
C ARG A 71 -14.04 23.67 2.43
N ALA A 72 -14.67 23.41 1.27
CA ALA A 72 -16.05 23.83 1.00
C ALA A 72 -17.09 23.04 1.81
N PHE A 73 -16.69 21.92 2.42
CA PHE A 73 -17.53 20.99 3.18
C PHE A 73 -16.89 20.75 4.57
N PRO A 74 -17.11 21.65 5.55
CA PRO A 74 -16.48 21.58 6.88
C PRO A 74 -16.59 20.21 7.54
N GLU A 75 -17.75 19.57 7.46
CA GLU A 75 -17.98 18.24 8.03
C GLU A 75 -17.02 17.17 7.45
N HIS A 76 -16.77 17.23 6.14
CA HIS A 76 -15.85 16.30 5.47
C HIS A 76 -14.40 16.53 5.92
N VAL A 77 -14.00 17.78 6.16
CA VAL A 77 -12.67 18.11 6.70
C VAL A 77 -12.50 17.50 8.09
N MET A 78 -13.50 17.68 8.98
CA MET A 78 -13.48 17.11 10.33
C MET A 78 -13.40 15.58 10.32
N VAL A 79 -14.22 14.92 9.48
CA VAL A 79 -14.22 13.46 9.32
C VAL A 79 -12.87 12.98 8.79
N THR A 80 -12.27 13.69 7.84
CA THR A 80 -10.96 13.35 7.27
C THR A 80 -9.87 13.40 8.33
N VAL A 81 -9.80 14.49 9.12
CA VAL A 81 -8.81 14.62 10.21
C VAL A 81 -9.02 13.52 11.26
N ARG A 82 -10.28 13.27 11.66
CA ARG A 82 -10.59 12.24 12.65
C ARG A 82 -10.17 10.85 12.18
N ARG A 83 -10.52 10.46 10.95
CA ARG A 83 -10.16 9.16 10.38
C ARG A 83 -8.65 8.99 10.25
N GLU A 84 -7.92 10.03 9.82
CA GLU A 84 -6.46 9.97 9.76
C GLU A 84 -5.85 9.85 11.16
N ALA A 85 -6.34 10.59 12.15
CA ALA A 85 -5.88 10.49 13.53
C ALA A 85 -6.13 9.09 14.13
N GLU A 86 -7.33 8.54 13.94
CA GLU A 86 -7.68 7.16 14.36
C GLU A 86 -6.76 6.12 13.71
N LEU A 87 -6.49 6.25 12.40
CA LEU A 87 -5.57 5.38 11.68
C LEU A 87 -4.15 5.48 12.24
N ARG A 88 -3.67 6.69 12.54
CA ARG A 88 -2.32 6.91 13.09
C ARG A 88 -2.18 6.37 14.50
N LEU A 89 -3.17 6.55 15.36
CA LEU A 89 -3.20 5.92 16.68
C LEU A 89 -3.17 4.40 16.58
N ALA A 90 -3.89 3.82 15.60
CA ALA A 90 -3.84 2.39 15.35
C ALA A 90 -2.46 1.92 14.86
N ILE A 91 -1.79 2.70 14.01
CA ILE A 91 -0.42 2.47 13.52
C ILE A 91 0.58 2.48 14.68
N GLU A 92 0.51 3.49 15.56
CA GLU A 92 1.38 3.63 16.74
C GLU A 92 1.15 2.50 17.74
N LYS A 93 -0.11 2.16 18.03
CA LYS A 93 -0.45 1.01 18.88
C LYS A 93 0.05 -0.31 18.28
N ALA A 94 0.07 -0.42 16.95
CA ALA A 94 0.65 -1.55 16.26
C ALA A 94 2.18 -1.49 16.16
N GLY A 95 2.87 -0.50 16.72
CA GLY A 95 4.33 -0.41 16.71
C GLY A 95 4.95 -0.42 15.31
N ILE A 96 4.23 0.09 14.31
CA ILE A 96 4.71 0.14 12.93
C ILE A 96 5.72 1.28 12.81
N GLN A 97 6.97 0.94 12.51
CA GLN A 97 8.06 1.91 12.34
C GLN A 97 8.08 2.52 10.93
N GLY A 98 8.84 3.60 10.77
CA GLY A 98 9.03 4.27 9.47
C GLY A 98 7.88 5.17 9.04
N ILE A 99 6.87 5.34 9.89
CA ILE A 99 5.77 6.29 9.70
C ILE A 99 5.99 7.44 10.69
N MET A 100 5.84 8.66 10.19
CA MET A 100 5.96 9.88 10.99
C MET A 100 4.91 9.88 12.10
N ARG A 101 5.37 10.06 13.35
CA ARG A 101 4.55 10.01 14.56
C ARG A 101 3.59 11.19 14.62
N MET A 102 2.37 10.95 15.09
CA MET A 102 1.39 11.99 15.37
C MET A 102 1.53 12.45 16.81
N MET A 103 1.65 13.76 17.01
CA MET A 103 1.79 14.36 18.34
C MET A 103 0.46 14.82 18.91
N ALA A 104 -0.35 15.46 18.06
CA ALA A 104 -1.66 15.96 18.40
C ALA A 104 -2.49 16.16 17.13
N PHE A 105 -3.78 16.41 17.29
CA PHE A 105 -4.68 16.81 16.22
C PHE A 105 -5.87 17.59 16.78
N SER A 106 -6.51 18.40 15.96
CA SER A 106 -7.81 19.01 16.25
C SER A 106 -8.76 18.73 15.09
N ALA A 107 -9.85 18.00 15.36
CA ALA A 107 -10.83 17.60 14.35
C ALA A 107 -12.09 18.50 14.35
N THR A 108 -11.95 19.74 14.82
CA THR A 108 -13.03 20.74 14.94
C THR A 108 -12.57 22.07 14.33
N PHE A 109 -13.51 22.94 13.99
CA PHE A 109 -13.23 24.35 13.67
C PHE A 109 -13.26 25.25 14.91
N ASP A 110 -13.83 24.74 16.01
CA ASP A 110 -13.84 25.41 17.31
C ASP A 110 -12.50 25.20 18.03
N ASN A 111 -11.47 25.85 17.50
CA ASN A 111 -10.13 25.93 18.05
C ASN A 111 -9.52 27.30 17.66
N PRO A 112 -8.47 27.78 18.34
CA PRO A 112 -7.82 29.06 18.05
C PRO A 112 -7.38 29.22 16.59
N VAL A 113 -7.01 28.11 15.92
CA VAL A 113 -6.57 28.07 14.51
C VAL A 113 -7.75 28.20 13.53
N ARG A 114 -8.98 28.04 14.02
CA ARG A 114 -10.25 28.06 13.26
C ARG A 114 -10.29 27.08 12.09
N PHE A 115 -9.52 26.00 12.19
CA PHE A 115 -9.43 24.97 11.15
C PHE A 115 -8.99 23.63 11.74
N PRO A 116 -9.48 22.48 11.25
CA PRO A 116 -8.99 21.17 11.65
C PRO A 116 -7.56 20.88 11.17
N PHE A 117 -6.71 20.28 12.00
CA PHE A 117 -5.31 20.00 11.66
C PHE A 117 -4.75 18.76 12.35
N ILE A 118 -3.58 18.32 11.90
CA ILE A 118 -2.79 17.25 12.53
C ILE A 118 -1.35 17.73 12.70
N VAL A 119 -0.78 17.47 13.88
CA VAL A 119 0.60 17.79 14.23
C VAL A 119 1.46 16.52 14.19
N PHE A 120 2.60 16.61 13.54
CA PHE A 120 3.57 15.54 13.38
C PHE A 120 4.95 15.95 13.89
N GLU A 121 5.73 14.96 14.34
CA GLU A 121 7.18 15.14 14.48
C GLU A 121 7.79 15.45 13.10
N TRP A 122 8.71 16.42 13.03
CA TRP A 122 9.41 16.69 11.78
C TRP A 122 10.40 15.57 11.44
N ALA A 123 10.23 14.97 10.27
CA ALA A 123 11.19 14.01 9.73
C ALA A 123 12.30 14.74 8.99
N GLU A 124 13.51 14.75 9.55
CA GLU A 124 14.67 15.30 8.86
C GLU A 124 15.04 14.47 7.63
N GLY A 125 15.36 15.17 6.54
CA GLY A 125 15.77 14.54 5.30
C GLY A 125 15.44 15.37 4.07
N THR A 126 15.65 14.77 2.91
CA THR A 126 15.26 15.33 1.62
C THR A 126 14.22 14.44 0.97
N GLN A 127 13.29 15.06 0.24
CA GLN A 127 12.32 14.31 -0.53
C GLN A 127 13.06 13.41 -1.53
N LEU A 128 12.70 12.13 -1.55
CA LEU A 128 13.26 11.18 -2.49
C LEU A 128 12.98 11.66 -3.92
N ARG A 129 14.05 12.04 -4.63
CA ARG A 129 13.99 12.29 -6.07
C ARG A 129 14.26 10.98 -6.77
N TRP A 130 13.38 10.63 -7.71
CA TRP A 130 13.54 9.43 -8.53
C TRP A 130 13.51 9.85 -9.99
N THR A 131 14.62 9.64 -10.69
CA THR A 131 14.76 9.84 -12.13
C THR A 131 15.36 8.57 -12.73
N GLU A 132 15.61 8.52 -14.03
CA GLU A 132 16.31 7.38 -14.65
C GLU A 132 17.73 7.21 -14.09
N SER A 133 18.41 8.30 -13.74
CA SER A 133 19.82 8.31 -13.30
C SER A 133 20.05 8.62 -11.82
N PHE A 134 19.01 8.98 -11.06
CA PHE A 134 19.11 9.29 -9.63
C PHE A 134 17.97 8.64 -8.82
N PRO A 135 18.23 8.07 -7.63
CA PRO A 135 19.53 7.96 -6.98
C PRO A 135 20.40 6.88 -7.62
N ALA A 136 21.68 6.76 -7.24
CA ALA A 136 22.56 5.71 -7.77
C ALA A 136 22.00 4.32 -7.43
N VAL A 137 22.30 3.29 -8.23
CA VAL A 137 21.73 1.93 -8.07
C VAL A 137 21.86 1.42 -6.63
N SER A 138 23.05 1.53 -6.03
CA SER A 138 23.27 1.09 -4.63
C SER A 138 22.42 1.82 -3.58
N GLN A 139 21.97 3.05 -3.88
CA GLN A 139 21.05 3.82 -3.06
C GLN A 139 19.60 3.42 -3.34
N ARG A 140 19.23 3.13 -4.60
CA ARG A 140 17.93 2.56 -4.96
C ARG A 140 17.70 1.25 -4.22
N ASP A 141 18.68 0.36 -4.22
CA ASP A 141 18.59 -0.94 -3.53
C ASP A 141 18.36 -0.78 -2.02
N LYS A 142 18.86 0.30 -1.40
CA LYS A 142 18.60 0.60 0.02
C LYS A 142 17.17 1.06 0.25
N VAL A 143 16.64 1.90 -0.64
CA VAL A 143 15.25 2.36 -0.59
C VAL A 143 14.30 1.20 -0.85
N HIS A 144 14.53 0.43 -1.92
CA HIS A 144 13.77 -0.76 -2.28
C HIS A 144 13.73 -1.74 -1.13
N ARG A 145 14.86 -2.14 -0.53
CA ARG A 145 14.85 -3.08 0.62
C ARG A 145 14.04 -2.60 1.82
N LYS A 146 14.06 -1.30 2.13
CA LYS A 146 13.22 -0.77 3.22
C LYS A 146 11.75 -0.73 2.85
N TYR A 147 11.45 -0.37 1.61
CA TYR A 147 10.09 -0.29 1.10
C TYR A 147 9.46 -1.68 0.95
N SER A 148 10.25 -2.64 0.48
CA SER A 148 9.91 -4.04 0.33
C SER A 148 9.57 -4.65 1.69
N HIS A 149 10.39 -4.41 2.73
CA HIS A 149 10.06 -4.81 4.09
C HIS A 149 8.71 -4.24 4.57
N PHE A 150 8.41 -2.98 4.25
CA PHE A 150 7.13 -2.35 4.58
C PHE A 150 5.95 -2.97 3.82
N ILE A 151 6.12 -3.34 2.55
CA ILE A 151 5.07 -3.99 1.75
C ILE A 151 4.85 -5.43 2.19
N TYR A 152 5.90 -6.18 2.54
CA TYR A 152 5.80 -7.63 2.74
C TYR A 152 5.46 -8.00 4.18
N HIS A 153 6.16 -7.42 5.15
CA HIS A 153 5.97 -7.80 6.55
C HIS A 153 4.78 -7.08 7.17
N ASN A 154 4.51 -5.83 6.79
CA ASN A 154 3.52 -5.02 7.49
C ASN A 154 2.09 -5.55 7.35
N PRO A 155 1.59 -5.94 6.15
CA PRO A 155 0.24 -6.49 6.03
C PRO A 155 0.05 -7.77 6.86
N ILE A 156 1.02 -8.69 6.81
CA ILE A 156 0.99 -9.95 7.58
C ILE A 156 1.12 -9.66 9.08
N ASN A 157 2.02 -8.78 9.51
CA ASN A 157 2.19 -8.39 10.92
C ASN A 157 0.95 -7.70 11.49
N ARG A 158 0.29 -6.84 10.71
CA ARG A 158 -0.99 -6.23 11.10
C ARG A 158 -2.06 -7.30 11.29
N LYS A 159 -2.07 -8.30 10.43
CA LYS A 159 -2.99 -9.42 10.53
C LYS A 159 -2.75 -10.24 11.80
N ILE A 160 -1.51 -10.60 12.09
CA ILE A 160 -1.09 -11.25 13.34
C ILE A 160 -1.59 -10.44 14.54
N LYS A 161 -1.29 -9.13 14.57
CA LYS A 161 -1.75 -8.25 15.66
C LYS A 161 -3.27 -8.19 15.79
N ARG A 162 -4.01 -8.20 14.68
CA ARG A 162 -5.48 -8.23 14.72
C ARG A 162 -5.98 -9.57 15.25
N ALA A 163 -5.35 -10.68 14.90
CA ALA A 163 -5.66 -12.00 15.45
C ALA A 163 -5.36 -12.07 16.96
N GLU A 164 -4.20 -11.57 17.41
CA GLU A 164 -3.81 -11.48 18.84
C GLU A 164 -4.83 -10.69 19.67
N ASN A 165 -5.39 -9.62 19.10
CA ASN A 165 -6.38 -8.78 19.76
C ASN A 165 -7.84 -9.27 19.59
N ASN A 166 -8.08 -10.47 19.04
CA ASN A 166 -9.41 -10.99 18.71
C ASN A 166 -10.23 -10.06 17.78
N LYS A 167 -9.55 -9.29 16.92
CA LYS A 167 -10.13 -8.33 15.94
C LYS A 167 -10.06 -8.84 14.50
N LEU A 168 -9.84 -10.14 14.32
CA LEU A 168 -9.80 -10.79 13.02
C LEU A 168 -10.67 -12.06 13.04
N PRO A 169 -12.00 -11.92 12.96
CA PRO A 169 -12.88 -13.07 12.98
C PRO A 169 -12.56 -14.01 11.82
N GLY A 170 -12.37 -15.29 12.10
CA GLY A 170 -12.07 -16.34 11.12
C GLY A 170 -10.65 -16.29 10.54
N ALA A 171 -9.66 -15.86 11.33
CA ALA A 171 -8.27 -16.23 11.13
C ALA A 171 -7.61 -16.35 12.51
N THR A 172 -6.79 -17.39 12.69
CA THR A 172 -6.08 -17.62 13.95
C THR A 172 -4.69 -16.99 13.93
N ILE A 173 -4.10 -16.79 15.11
CA ILE A 173 -2.72 -16.32 15.24
C ILE A 173 -1.76 -17.30 14.56
N SER A 174 -1.99 -18.61 14.74
CA SER A 174 -1.17 -19.66 14.13
C SER A 174 -1.18 -19.59 12.61
N GLU A 175 -2.37 -19.45 12.00
CA GLU A 175 -2.50 -19.32 10.55
C GLU A 175 -1.78 -18.08 10.01
N CYS A 176 -1.83 -16.97 10.75
CA CYS A 176 -1.11 -15.75 10.39
C CYS A 176 0.41 -15.92 10.49
N LEU A 177 0.90 -16.65 11.48
CA LEU A 177 2.32 -16.98 11.64
C LEU A 177 2.80 -17.97 10.56
N ASP A 178 1.97 -18.95 10.19
CA ASP A 178 2.26 -19.87 9.08
C ASP A 178 2.39 -19.13 7.75
N GLN A 179 1.55 -18.11 7.51
CA GLN A 179 1.72 -17.24 6.35
C GLN A 179 3.05 -16.49 6.40
N GLN A 180 3.41 -15.95 7.58
CA GLN A 180 4.63 -15.19 7.77
C GLN A 180 5.89 -16.04 7.56
N SER A 181 5.88 -17.31 7.98
CA SER A 181 7.04 -18.19 7.84
C SER A 181 7.36 -18.52 6.37
N LEU A 182 6.39 -18.34 5.46
CA LEU A 182 6.55 -18.59 4.03
C LEU A 182 7.17 -17.39 3.28
N ILE A 183 7.44 -16.26 3.96
CA ILE A 183 8.08 -15.08 3.34
C ILE A 183 9.41 -15.47 2.66
N ALA A 184 10.23 -16.28 3.31
CA ALA A 184 11.54 -16.67 2.77
C ALA A 184 11.43 -17.68 1.60
N GLU A 185 10.30 -18.38 1.48
CA GLU A 185 10.03 -19.32 0.40
C GLU A 185 9.52 -18.60 -0.86
N TYR A 186 8.64 -17.61 -0.68
CA TYR A 186 7.92 -16.99 -1.80
C TYR A 186 8.45 -15.63 -2.23
N LEU A 187 9.31 -14.96 -1.45
CA LEU A 187 10.04 -13.81 -1.96
C LEU A 187 11.23 -14.26 -2.80
N ILE A 188 11.48 -13.56 -3.90
CA ILE A 188 12.63 -13.81 -4.77
C ILE A 188 13.57 -12.60 -4.64
N PRO A 189 14.61 -12.68 -3.79
CA PRO A 189 15.47 -11.53 -3.47
C PRO A 189 16.13 -10.91 -4.71
N ASP A 190 16.44 -11.71 -5.73
CA ASP A 190 17.05 -11.26 -6.98
C ASP A 190 16.16 -10.27 -7.75
N LEU A 191 14.85 -10.26 -7.45
CA LEU A 191 13.87 -9.38 -8.07
C LEU A 191 13.48 -8.17 -7.20
N ASP A 192 14.10 -7.98 -6.03
CA ASP A 192 13.86 -6.81 -5.18
C ASP A 192 14.26 -5.48 -5.86
N ASN A 193 15.16 -5.56 -6.84
CA ASN A 193 15.62 -4.41 -7.62
C ASN A 193 15.03 -4.38 -9.04
N SER A 194 14.17 -5.33 -9.39
CA SER A 194 13.47 -5.31 -10.68
C SER A 194 12.53 -4.10 -10.79
N PRO A 195 12.25 -3.62 -12.00
CA PRO A 195 11.26 -2.58 -12.22
C PRO A 195 9.91 -2.94 -11.59
N CYS A 196 9.19 -1.93 -11.11
CA CYS A 196 7.76 -2.10 -10.84
C CYS A 196 7.00 -2.05 -12.18
N VAL A 197 5.92 -2.81 -12.26
CA VAL A 197 5.07 -2.88 -13.45
C VAL A 197 3.67 -2.40 -13.13
N LEU A 198 3.03 -1.78 -14.11
CA LEU A 198 1.62 -1.43 -14.02
C LEU A 198 0.78 -2.69 -14.26
N VAL A 199 -0.07 -3.03 -13.30
CA VAL A 199 -1.08 -4.09 -13.44
C VAL A 199 -2.47 -3.47 -13.45
N HIS A 200 -3.40 -4.11 -14.16
CA HIS A 200 -4.80 -3.66 -14.22
C HIS A 200 -5.52 -3.81 -12.88
N GLY A 201 -5.18 -4.85 -12.11
CA GLY A 201 -5.80 -5.18 -10.82
C GLY A 201 -7.17 -5.88 -10.90
N ASP A 202 -7.80 -5.88 -12.08
CA ASP A 202 -9.13 -6.46 -12.35
C ASP A 202 -9.28 -6.76 -13.86
N LEU A 203 -8.40 -7.57 -14.44
CA LEU A 203 -8.40 -7.77 -15.90
C LEU A 203 -9.37 -8.88 -16.31
N THR A 204 -10.65 -8.56 -16.28
CA THR A 204 -11.74 -9.43 -16.73
C THR A 204 -12.04 -9.22 -18.21
N ALA A 205 -12.77 -10.15 -18.83
CA ALA A 205 -13.20 -10.02 -20.23
C ALA A 205 -14.07 -8.77 -20.47
N GLU A 206 -14.85 -8.34 -19.46
CA GLU A 206 -15.70 -7.14 -19.52
C GLU A 206 -14.88 -5.85 -19.64
N ASN A 207 -13.64 -5.87 -19.16
CA ASN A 207 -12.71 -4.73 -19.18
C ASN A 207 -11.85 -4.68 -20.46
N VAL A 208 -12.07 -5.58 -21.43
CA VAL A 208 -11.35 -5.63 -22.72
C VAL A 208 -12.30 -5.41 -23.89
N THR A 209 -12.10 -4.32 -24.64
CA THR A 209 -12.85 -4.06 -25.88
C THR A 209 -12.08 -4.59 -27.09
N VAL A 210 -12.74 -5.38 -27.93
CA VAL A 210 -12.20 -5.93 -29.19
C VAL A 210 -13.01 -5.47 -30.42
N ASP A 211 -12.44 -5.55 -31.62
CA ASP A 211 -13.18 -5.38 -32.90
C ASP A 211 -13.78 -6.71 -33.42
N GLU A 212 -14.34 -6.67 -34.63
CA GLU A 212 -14.97 -7.83 -35.29
C GLU A 212 -13.99 -8.98 -35.56
N GLU A 213 -12.70 -8.67 -35.72
CA GLU A 213 -11.62 -9.64 -35.88
C GLU A 213 -10.92 -10.01 -34.56
N PHE A 214 -11.49 -9.64 -33.40
CA PHE A 214 -10.97 -9.89 -32.06
C PHE A 214 -9.62 -9.22 -31.74
N ASN A 215 -9.25 -8.16 -32.46
CA ASN A 215 -8.10 -7.34 -32.07
C ASN A 215 -8.47 -6.45 -30.87
N VAL A 216 -7.63 -6.44 -29.83
CA VAL A 216 -7.81 -5.56 -28.67
C VAL A 216 -7.72 -4.10 -29.10
N LYS A 217 -8.79 -3.34 -28.87
CA LYS A 217 -8.89 -1.89 -29.14
C LYS A 217 -8.70 -1.04 -27.90
N ALA A 218 -9.16 -1.52 -26.75
CA ALA A 218 -9.02 -0.80 -25.49
C ALA A 218 -9.02 -1.75 -24.29
N ILE A 219 -8.28 -1.36 -23.26
CA ILE A 219 -8.40 -1.90 -21.90
C ILE A 219 -8.97 -0.77 -21.06
N ILE A 220 -10.11 -0.99 -20.41
CA ILE A 220 -10.89 0.03 -19.71
C ILE A 220 -10.99 -0.30 -18.22
N ASN A 221 -11.50 0.65 -17.42
CA ASN A 221 -11.73 0.45 -15.98
C ASN A 221 -10.46 0.23 -15.13
N LEU A 222 -9.50 1.15 -15.27
CA LEU A 222 -8.25 1.18 -14.49
C LEU A 222 -8.42 1.59 -13.01
N GLY A 223 -9.63 1.50 -12.45
CA GLY A 223 -9.93 1.92 -11.08
C GLY A 223 -9.19 1.12 -10.00
N PHE A 224 -8.76 -0.10 -10.34
CA PHE A 224 -7.96 -0.99 -9.51
C PHE A 224 -6.51 -1.12 -10.00
N ALA A 225 -6.10 -0.29 -10.96
CA ALA A 225 -4.74 -0.38 -11.50
C ALA A 225 -3.71 0.05 -10.46
N GLU A 226 -2.67 -0.75 -10.31
CA GLU A 226 -1.62 -0.55 -9.33
C GLU A 226 -0.24 -0.72 -9.97
N ILE A 227 0.74 0.01 -9.45
CA ILE A 227 2.15 -0.22 -9.78
C ILE A 227 2.74 -1.12 -8.69
N ILE A 228 3.05 -2.36 -9.04
CA ILE A 228 3.54 -3.37 -8.10
C ILE A 228 4.91 -3.91 -8.50
N PRO A 229 5.72 -4.43 -7.55
CA PRO A 229 6.99 -5.08 -7.89
C PRO A 229 6.78 -6.27 -8.84
N LEU A 230 7.71 -6.46 -9.80
CA LEU A 230 7.63 -7.51 -10.82
C LEU A 230 7.31 -8.90 -10.26
N GLN A 231 7.93 -9.27 -9.13
CA GLN A 231 7.76 -10.59 -8.51
C GLN A 231 6.31 -10.93 -8.08
N PHE A 232 5.42 -9.94 -8.00
CA PHE A 232 3.99 -10.15 -7.68
C PHE A 232 3.05 -9.91 -8.86
N SER A 233 3.59 -9.47 -10.00
CA SER A 233 2.79 -9.17 -11.18
C SER A 233 2.45 -10.38 -12.04
N ALA A 234 3.26 -11.44 -11.92
CA ALA A 234 3.09 -12.66 -12.69
C ALA A 234 1.87 -13.44 -12.20
N CYS A 235 0.72 -13.14 -12.79
CA CYS A 235 -0.54 -13.84 -12.62
C CYS A 235 -1.18 -14.09 -13.99
N PHE A 236 -1.99 -15.13 -14.08
CA PHE A 236 -2.83 -15.33 -15.24
C PHE A 236 -4.01 -14.35 -15.18
N PRO A 237 -4.45 -13.77 -16.32
CA PRO A 237 -5.69 -13.01 -16.38
C PRO A 237 -6.87 -13.78 -15.79
N ASP A 238 -7.79 -13.09 -15.12
CA ASP A 238 -8.87 -13.72 -14.37
C ASP A 238 -9.76 -14.58 -15.28
N PHE A 239 -9.98 -14.16 -16.54
CA PHE A 239 -10.73 -14.94 -17.52
C PHE A 239 -10.01 -16.21 -18.05
N LEU A 240 -8.76 -16.45 -17.63
CA LEU A 240 -8.03 -17.70 -17.87
C LEU A 240 -7.97 -18.59 -16.62
N THR A 241 -8.45 -18.11 -15.47
CA THR A 241 -8.48 -18.83 -14.21
C THR A 241 -9.92 -19.05 -13.75
N TYR A 242 -10.23 -20.22 -13.19
CA TYR A 242 -11.55 -20.44 -12.60
C TYR A 242 -11.64 -19.71 -11.25
N ASP A 243 -12.65 -18.87 -11.10
CA ASP A 243 -12.93 -18.16 -9.84
C ASP A 243 -13.43 -19.13 -8.75
N PHE A 244 -13.15 -18.79 -7.49
CA PHE A 244 -13.73 -19.46 -6.33
C PHE A 244 -15.21 -19.06 -6.19
N GLU A 245 -16.11 -19.70 -6.94
CA GLU A 245 -17.52 -19.27 -6.98
C GLU A 245 -18.40 -19.69 -5.79
N SER A 246 -17.94 -20.45 -4.78
CA SER A 246 -18.82 -20.76 -3.63
C SER A 246 -18.13 -20.93 -2.26
N GLU A 247 -18.84 -20.51 -1.20
CA GLU A 247 -18.44 -20.68 0.20
C GLU A 247 -18.63 -22.12 0.72
N HIS A 248 -19.20 -23.04 -0.08
CA HIS A 248 -19.73 -24.34 0.39
C HIS A 248 -19.24 -25.56 -0.40
N GLU A 249 -18.42 -25.39 -1.44
CA GLU A 249 -17.89 -26.52 -2.19
C GLU A 249 -16.42 -26.81 -1.84
N PRO A 250 -16.03 -28.11 -1.79
CA PRO A 250 -14.64 -28.49 -1.58
C PRO A 250 -13.75 -27.86 -2.66
N VAL A 251 -12.54 -27.47 -2.27
CA VAL A 251 -11.49 -27.03 -3.19
C VAL A 251 -11.05 -28.23 -4.04
N GLU A 252 -11.81 -28.52 -5.09
CA GLU A 252 -11.32 -29.32 -6.20
C GLU A 252 -10.86 -28.33 -7.26
N VAL A 253 -9.53 -28.17 -7.37
CA VAL A 253 -8.89 -27.51 -8.50
C VAL A 253 -9.07 -28.45 -9.69
N GLU A 254 -10.29 -28.57 -10.21
CA GLU A 254 -10.53 -29.22 -11.48
C GLU A 254 -10.03 -28.28 -12.57
N TYR A 255 -8.92 -28.65 -13.20
CA TYR A 255 -8.53 -28.10 -14.49
C TYR A 255 -9.65 -28.44 -15.46
N GLY A 256 -10.57 -27.50 -15.69
CA GLY A 256 -11.71 -27.71 -16.58
C GLY A 256 -11.23 -28.27 -17.91
N GLY A 257 -11.64 -29.52 -18.18
CA GLY A 257 -11.25 -30.25 -19.37
C GLY A 257 -11.75 -29.51 -20.60
N GLY A 258 -10.84 -28.93 -21.38
CA GLY A 258 -11.18 -28.48 -22.73
C GLY A 258 -10.31 -27.41 -23.38
N SER A 259 -9.61 -26.54 -22.64
CA SER A 259 -8.81 -25.50 -23.29
C SER A 259 -7.43 -25.32 -22.68
N ASP A 260 -6.43 -25.47 -23.54
CA ASP A 260 -5.01 -25.18 -23.38
C ASP A 260 -4.72 -23.69 -23.04
N GLY A 261 -5.69 -22.92 -22.54
CA GLY A 261 -5.69 -21.46 -22.42
C GLY A 261 -4.52 -20.90 -21.61
N PRO A 262 -4.29 -21.33 -20.36
CA PRO A 262 -3.11 -20.93 -19.60
C PRO A 262 -1.78 -21.32 -20.29
N LEU A 263 -1.72 -22.51 -20.91
CA LEU A 263 -0.53 -22.98 -21.62
C LEU A 263 -0.28 -22.21 -22.92
N PHE A 264 -1.34 -21.80 -23.62
CA PHE A 264 -1.29 -20.98 -24.82
C PHE A 264 -0.88 -19.55 -24.45
N TYR A 265 -1.48 -18.97 -23.41
CA TYR A 265 -1.09 -17.67 -22.89
C TYR A 265 0.38 -17.66 -22.47
N LEU A 266 0.83 -18.70 -21.75
CA LEU A 266 2.22 -18.83 -21.35
C LEU A 266 3.17 -18.90 -22.55
N ARG A 267 2.79 -19.62 -23.62
CA ARG A 267 3.54 -19.63 -24.90
C ARG A 267 3.57 -18.25 -25.55
N CYS A 268 2.45 -17.51 -25.58
CA CYS A 268 2.45 -16.14 -26.09
C CYS A 268 3.41 -15.25 -25.30
N VAL A 269 3.36 -15.32 -23.96
CA VAL A 269 4.27 -14.56 -23.08
C VAL A 269 5.73 -14.95 -23.34
N GLU A 270 6.03 -16.24 -23.52
CA GLU A 270 7.37 -16.72 -23.91
C GLU A 270 7.84 -16.09 -25.22
N GLU A 271 7.00 -16.10 -26.26
CA GLU A 271 7.32 -15.52 -27.56
C GLU A 271 7.56 -14.01 -27.49
N PHE A 272 6.71 -13.28 -26.78
CA PHE A 272 6.86 -11.83 -26.55
C PHE A 272 8.07 -11.49 -25.69
N SER A 273 8.50 -12.41 -24.82
CA SER A 273 9.62 -12.15 -23.92
C SER A 273 10.98 -12.12 -24.62
N ARG A 274 11.11 -12.74 -25.79
CA ARG A 274 12.41 -12.94 -26.46
C ARG A 274 13.12 -11.62 -26.73
N GLY A 275 14.26 -11.43 -26.09
CA GLY A 275 15.11 -10.25 -26.28
C GLY A 275 14.78 -9.06 -25.37
N ASP A 276 13.79 -9.19 -24.48
CA ASP A 276 13.51 -8.22 -23.41
C ASP A 276 13.77 -8.87 -22.03
N PRO A 277 14.84 -8.47 -21.30
CA PRO A 277 15.18 -9.08 -20.02
C PRO A 277 14.09 -8.98 -18.95
N MET A 278 13.25 -7.95 -18.99
CA MET A 278 12.15 -7.78 -18.03
C MET A 278 11.01 -8.74 -18.35
N LEU A 279 10.63 -8.86 -19.62
CA LEU A 279 9.61 -9.82 -20.03
C LEU A 279 10.08 -11.27 -19.87
N GLU A 280 11.37 -11.56 -20.03
CA GLU A 280 11.95 -12.88 -19.73
C GLU A 280 11.84 -13.22 -18.24
N ALA A 281 12.08 -12.24 -17.37
CA ALA A 281 11.89 -12.41 -15.93
C ALA A 281 10.40 -12.61 -15.58
N TYR A 282 9.50 -11.86 -16.21
CA TYR A 282 8.05 -12.04 -16.06
C TYR A 282 7.61 -13.44 -16.50
N TYR A 283 8.07 -13.91 -17.65
CA TYR A 283 7.81 -15.26 -18.15
C TYR A 283 8.27 -16.32 -17.17
N LYS A 284 9.53 -16.24 -16.71
CA LYS A 284 10.10 -17.20 -15.72
C LYS A 284 9.29 -17.23 -14.43
N LEU A 285 8.83 -16.07 -13.97
CA LEU A 285 7.96 -15.98 -12.79
C LEU A 285 6.62 -16.67 -13.02
N LEU A 286 5.98 -16.42 -14.15
CA LEU A 286 4.67 -16.98 -14.48
C LEU A 286 4.73 -18.49 -14.76
N ALA A 287 5.81 -18.95 -15.37
CA ALA A 287 6.06 -20.37 -15.69
C ALA A 287 6.50 -21.20 -14.47
N ALA A 288 6.84 -20.57 -13.35
CA ALA A 288 7.32 -21.28 -12.17
C ALA A 288 6.21 -22.17 -11.57
N GLU A 289 6.57 -23.38 -11.13
CA GLU A 289 5.61 -24.33 -10.54
C GLU A 289 4.88 -23.79 -9.31
N ASP A 290 5.52 -22.87 -8.59
CA ASP A 290 4.99 -22.21 -7.40
C ASP A 290 4.28 -20.87 -7.70
N ALA A 291 4.19 -20.43 -8.96
CA ALA A 291 3.67 -19.10 -9.31
C ALA A 291 2.27 -18.83 -8.72
N ILE A 292 1.36 -19.80 -8.87
CA ILE A 292 -0.01 -19.72 -8.33
C ILE A 292 0.03 -19.68 -6.79
N LYS A 293 0.89 -20.48 -6.16
CA LYS A 293 1.03 -20.52 -4.69
C LYS A 293 1.53 -19.18 -4.16
N ARG A 294 2.56 -18.59 -4.79
CA ARG A 294 3.10 -17.28 -4.45
C ARG A 294 2.05 -16.19 -4.57
N TYR A 295 1.30 -16.17 -5.68
CA TYR A 295 0.23 -15.20 -5.90
C TYR A 295 -0.82 -15.26 -4.77
N TRP A 296 -1.37 -16.45 -4.49
CA TRP A 296 -2.40 -16.58 -3.46
C TRP A 296 -1.86 -16.33 -2.05
N TRP A 297 -0.61 -16.69 -1.76
CA TRP A 297 0.05 -16.33 -0.52
C TRP A 297 0.14 -14.81 -0.34
N PHE A 298 0.51 -14.08 -1.39
CA PHE A 298 0.60 -12.62 -1.35
C PHE A 298 -0.78 -11.99 -1.19
N VAL A 299 -1.76 -12.39 -2.02
CA VAL A 299 -3.14 -11.88 -1.96
C VAL A 299 -3.80 -12.19 -0.61
N ALA A 300 -3.51 -13.34 -0.02
CA ALA A 300 -3.98 -13.69 1.32
C ALA A 300 -3.57 -12.63 2.35
N ALA A 301 -2.43 -11.95 2.20
CA ALA A 301 -1.93 -10.96 3.16
C ALA A 301 -2.94 -9.81 3.42
N THR A 302 -3.75 -9.47 2.42
CA THR A 302 -4.74 -8.38 2.49
C THR A 302 -6.18 -8.86 2.41
N LYS A 303 -6.47 -9.99 1.74
CA LYS A 303 -7.83 -10.54 1.58
C LYS A 303 -8.11 -11.68 2.57
N LEU A 304 -9.01 -11.44 3.53
CA LEU A 304 -9.35 -12.42 4.58
C LEU A 304 -9.97 -13.72 4.03
N LYS A 305 -10.84 -13.63 3.00
CA LYS A 305 -11.43 -14.83 2.37
C LYS A 305 -10.34 -15.75 1.80
N VAL A 306 -9.38 -15.17 1.07
CA VAL A 306 -8.22 -15.89 0.52
C VAL A 306 -7.35 -16.47 1.62
N HIS A 307 -7.11 -15.72 2.70
CA HIS A 307 -6.37 -16.24 3.86
C HIS A 307 -7.01 -17.50 4.45
N ARG A 308 -8.35 -17.53 4.60
CA ARG A 308 -9.08 -18.70 5.09
C ARG A 308 -8.93 -19.90 4.17
N ALA A 309 -9.07 -19.70 2.85
CA ALA A 309 -8.90 -20.75 1.86
C ALA A 309 -7.48 -21.32 1.91
N MET A 310 -6.47 -20.46 1.91
CA MET A 310 -5.06 -20.87 1.99
C MET A 310 -4.75 -21.60 3.31
N ALA A 311 -5.27 -21.12 4.44
CA ALA A 311 -5.13 -21.78 5.74
C ALA A 311 -5.78 -23.17 5.76
N ALA A 312 -6.99 -23.30 5.23
CA ALA A 312 -7.71 -24.58 5.14
C ALA A 312 -6.93 -25.62 4.31
N CYS A 313 -6.21 -25.17 3.28
CA CYS A 313 -5.35 -26.02 2.47
C CYS A 313 -3.90 -26.10 2.99
N SER A 314 -3.66 -25.79 4.26
CA SER A 314 -2.32 -25.84 4.90
C SER A 314 -1.25 -25.08 4.13
N TRP A 315 -1.62 -23.93 3.55
CA TRP A 315 -0.80 -23.08 2.71
C TRP A 315 -0.20 -23.80 1.50
N LEU A 316 -0.85 -24.86 1.01
CA LEU A 316 -0.40 -25.68 -0.12
C LEU A 316 1.01 -26.26 0.07
N ARG A 317 1.45 -26.43 1.34
CA ARG A 317 2.69 -27.10 1.71
C ARG A 317 2.60 -28.57 1.32
N THR A 318 3.52 -29.05 0.50
CA THR A 318 3.61 -30.46 0.13
C THR A 318 4.32 -31.23 1.25
N GLY A 319 3.55 -31.78 2.19
CA GLY A 319 4.00 -32.70 3.23
C GLY A 319 2.91 -33.75 3.51
N PRO A 320 3.24 -34.96 4.01
CA PRO A 320 2.27 -36.04 4.13
C PRO A 320 1.16 -35.61 5.09
N ALA A 321 -0.05 -35.48 4.56
CA ALA A 321 -1.25 -35.29 5.36
C ALA A 321 -1.32 -36.42 6.39
N SER A 322 -1.18 -36.06 7.68
CA SER A 322 -1.58 -36.98 8.74
C SER A 322 -3.07 -37.22 8.56
N LYS A 323 -3.42 -38.46 8.19
CA LYS A 323 -4.83 -38.87 8.11
C LYS A 323 -5.52 -38.52 9.42
N PRO A 324 -6.74 -37.95 9.39
CA PRO A 324 -7.51 -37.77 10.61
C PRO A 324 -7.76 -39.14 11.23
N GLN A 325 -7.39 -39.29 12.51
CA GLN A 325 -7.82 -40.42 13.31
C GLN A 325 -9.34 -40.32 13.46
N SER A 326 -10.05 -41.23 12.80
CA SER A 326 -11.47 -41.46 13.02
C SER A 326 -11.71 -41.90 14.46
N LEU A 327 -12.62 -41.20 15.15
CA LEU A 327 -13.27 -41.68 16.36
C LEU A 327 -14.20 -42.85 16.07
#